data_AF-A0A959C8M9-F1
#
_entry.id   AF-A0A959C8M9-F1
#
_cell.length_a   1.000
_cell.length_b   1.000
_cell.length_c   1.000
_cell.angle_alpha   90.00
_cell.angle_beta   90.00
_cell.angle_gamma   90.00
#
_symmetry.space_group_name_H-M   'P 1'
#
loop_
_entity.id
_entity.type
_entity.pdbx_description
1 polymer ?
#
loop_
_entity_poly.entity_id
_entity_poly.type
_entity_poly.pdbx_seq_one_letter_code
_entity_poly.pdbx_strand_id
1 'polypeptide(L)'
;MKQFFQLALLCLGLCAMTTAGAQTVIYVKNAGTGAGTSWADAYGSLDAALAAANSGDQIWVAAGIYRPSNPAPNHTFMVMSGVELYGGFAGTEAALSERDYAANTTILSGDVSGNDITGDFTSNRTDNSLHVLLVQNGDPNDRAIIDGFRVQGGNTSNTTSDPDLNLRGGGILTTAQLTVRNCTFVDNFGRNGGCISAPQASCSGIMIDHCVFEGNYGTSQSAGVHLR
;
A
#
# COMPACT_ATOMS: atom_id res chain seq x y z
N MET A 1 -21.14 -2.56 73.98
CA MET A 1 -21.05 -1.57 72.89
C MET A 1 -19.69 -1.73 72.23
N LYS A 2 -19.64 -2.37 71.06
CA LYS A 2 -18.39 -2.64 70.32
C LYS A 2 -18.21 -1.53 69.29
N GLN A 3 -17.14 -0.75 69.39
CA GLN A 3 -16.77 0.26 68.39
C GLN A 3 -16.04 -0.42 67.23
N PHE A 4 -16.56 -0.25 66.01
CA PHE A 4 -15.94 -0.70 64.77
C PHE A 4 -14.99 0.39 64.26
N PHE A 5 -13.71 0.04 64.08
CA PHE A 5 -12.72 0.85 63.36
C PHE A 5 -12.97 0.69 61.85
N GLN A 6 -13.28 1.78 61.15
CA GLN A 6 -13.31 1.79 59.68
C GLN A 6 -11.90 2.03 59.14
N LEU A 7 -11.40 1.08 58.35
CA LEU A 7 -10.14 1.18 57.62
C LEU A 7 -10.44 1.82 56.25
N ALA A 8 -9.97 3.05 56.02
CA ALA A 8 -10.06 3.69 54.71
C ALA A 8 -8.91 3.20 53.82
N LEU A 9 -9.24 2.43 52.78
CA LEU A 9 -8.28 1.95 51.78
C LEU A 9 -8.11 3.05 50.71
N LEU A 10 -6.97 3.72 50.70
CA LEU A 10 -6.60 4.70 49.67
C LEU A 10 -6.03 3.96 48.45
N CYS A 11 -6.87 3.62 47.47
CA CYS A 11 -6.42 3.13 46.17
C CYS A 11 -5.88 4.31 45.35
N LEU A 12 -4.55 4.48 45.31
CA LEU A 12 -3.91 5.28 44.26
C LEU A 12 -4.00 4.50 42.94
N GLY A 13 -4.96 4.86 42.09
CA GLY A 13 -5.03 4.38 40.72
C GLY A 13 -3.88 4.99 39.90
N LEU A 14 -2.91 4.16 39.52
CA LEU A 14 -1.89 4.53 38.55
C LEU A 14 -2.57 4.57 37.17
N CYS A 15 -2.97 5.77 36.73
CA CYS A 15 -3.47 5.98 35.38
C CYS A 15 -2.28 5.87 34.43
N ALA A 16 -2.11 4.71 33.79
CA ALA A 16 -1.20 4.57 32.68
C ALA A 16 -1.72 5.46 31.54
N MET A 17 -1.07 6.60 31.33
CA MET A 17 -1.31 7.42 30.14
C MET A 17 -0.79 6.63 28.95
N THR A 18 -1.67 5.94 28.26
CA THR A 18 -1.39 5.41 26.93
C THR A 18 -1.18 6.62 26.04
N THR A 19 0.04 6.82 25.54
CA THR A 19 0.28 7.77 24.47
C THR A 19 -0.49 7.30 23.24
N ALA A 20 -1.66 7.88 22.99
CA ALA A 20 -2.27 7.80 21.67
C ALA A 20 -1.29 8.43 20.69
N GLY A 21 -0.70 7.62 19.81
CA GLY A 21 0.11 8.16 18.72
C GLY A 21 -0.79 9.09 17.91
N ALA A 22 -0.42 10.36 17.80
CA ALA A 22 -1.11 11.24 16.88
C ALA A 22 -0.85 10.72 15.46
N GLN A 23 -1.92 10.51 14.68
CA GLN A 23 -1.83 10.16 13.27
C GLN A 23 -0.95 11.19 12.56
N THR A 24 0.18 10.75 12.02
CA THR A 24 1.10 11.63 11.28
C THR A 24 0.77 11.57 9.80
N VAL A 25 0.79 12.72 9.13
CA VAL A 25 0.69 12.78 7.67
C VAL A 25 2.09 12.98 7.10
N ILE A 26 2.50 12.07 6.21
CA ILE A 26 3.77 12.10 5.50
C ILE A 26 3.51 12.49 4.04
N TYR A 27 4.20 13.51 3.55
CA TYR A 27 3.98 14.07 2.22
C TYR A 27 5.05 13.59 1.22
N VAL A 28 4.62 13.19 0.03
CA VAL A 28 5.50 12.67 -1.03
C VAL A 28 5.21 13.39 -2.34
N LYS A 29 6.24 13.92 -3.00
CA LYS A 29 6.15 14.49 -4.35
C LYS A 29 7.41 14.20 -5.16
N ASN A 30 7.27 14.02 -6.46
CA ASN A 30 8.44 13.90 -7.34
C ASN A 30 9.38 15.10 -7.18
N ALA A 31 10.69 14.83 -7.20
CA ALA A 31 11.75 15.81 -6.94
C ALA A 31 11.71 16.49 -5.54
N GLY A 32 10.94 15.96 -4.59
CA GLY A 32 11.07 16.33 -3.19
C GLY A 32 12.45 15.98 -2.63
N THR A 33 12.92 16.75 -1.65
CA THR A 33 14.22 16.53 -0.98
C THR A 33 14.11 16.65 0.53
N GLY A 34 12.89 16.77 1.05
CA GLY A 34 12.61 17.04 2.45
C GLY A 34 12.38 15.78 3.28
N ALA A 35 11.90 15.97 4.51
CA ALA A 35 11.67 14.91 5.49
C ALA A 35 10.19 14.45 5.56
N GLY A 36 9.34 14.87 4.64
CA GLY A 36 7.94 14.47 4.54
C GLY A 36 6.99 15.20 5.47
N THR A 37 7.37 16.32 6.10
CA THR A 37 6.54 16.99 7.13
C THR A 37 5.47 17.94 6.58
N SER A 38 5.59 18.34 5.31
CA SER A 38 4.64 19.18 4.57
C SER A 38 4.86 19.03 3.07
N TRP A 39 3.99 19.59 2.24
CA TRP A 39 4.24 19.63 0.79
C TRP A 39 5.54 20.36 0.39
N ALA A 40 5.92 21.41 1.13
CA ALA A 40 7.18 22.13 0.88
C ALA A 40 8.40 21.28 1.25
N ASP A 41 8.26 20.43 2.27
CA ASP A 41 9.28 19.54 2.81
C ASP A 41 9.02 18.06 2.45
N ALA A 42 8.37 17.80 1.32
CA ALA A 42 7.95 16.44 0.98
C ALA A 42 9.15 15.51 0.63
N TYR A 43 8.99 14.22 0.92
CA TYR A 43 9.91 13.19 0.41
C TYR A 43 9.89 13.14 -1.11
N GLY A 44 11.06 12.92 -1.71
CA GLY A 44 11.21 12.65 -3.14
C GLY A 44 10.99 11.19 -3.55
N SER A 45 10.99 10.29 -2.57
CA SER A 45 10.85 8.84 -2.79
C SER A 45 9.71 8.31 -1.94
N LEU A 46 8.79 7.58 -2.59
CA LEU A 46 7.73 6.87 -1.90
C LEU A 46 8.28 5.73 -1.02
N ASP A 47 9.36 5.06 -1.43
CA ASP A 47 10.01 4.03 -0.61
C ASP A 47 10.52 4.60 0.72
N ALA A 48 11.12 5.79 0.68
CA ALA A 48 11.63 6.47 1.87
C ALA A 48 10.50 6.86 2.84
N ALA A 49 9.37 7.35 2.30
CA ALA A 49 8.20 7.67 3.09
C ALA A 49 7.56 6.42 3.71
N LEU A 50 7.44 5.33 2.94
CA LEU A 50 6.94 4.04 3.43
C LEU A 50 7.83 3.44 4.51
N ALA A 51 9.15 3.59 4.40
CA ALA A 51 10.10 3.14 5.41
C ALA A 51 10.06 3.98 6.70
N ALA A 52 9.61 5.23 6.63
CA ALA A 52 9.47 6.13 7.78
C ALA A 52 8.10 6.01 8.47
N ALA A 53 7.10 5.47 7.78
CA ALA A 53 5.74 5.36 8.29
C ALA A 53 5.57 4.25 9.33
N ASN A 54 4.71 4.50 10.31
CA ASN A 54 4.28 3.54 11.31
C ASN A 54 2.78 3.22 11.14
N SER A 55 2.32 2.16 11.80
CA SER A 55 0.88 1.88 11.87
C SER A 55 0.13 3.09 12.45
N GLY A 56 -0.96 3.49 11.78
CA GLY A 56 -1.73 4.69 12.08
C GLY A 56 -1.36 5.92 11.24
N ASP A 57 -0.23 5.91 10.54
CA ASP A 57 0.21 7.04 9.71
C ASP A 57 -0.49 7.06 8.34
N GLN A 58 -0.63 8.27 7.80
CA GLN A 58 -1.06 8.51 6.43
C GLN A 58 0.12 8.95 5.57
N ILE A 59 0.14 8.49 4.33
CA ILE A 59 1.07 8.97 3.31
C ILE A 59 0.25 9.58 2.17
N TRP A 60 0.46 10.88 1.94
CA TRP A 60 -0.19 11.64 0.88
C TRP A 60 0.78 11.82 -0.29
N VAL A 61 0.38 11.34 -1.45
CA VAL A 61 1.24 11.26 -2.64
C VAL A 61 0.70 12.18 -3.73
N ALA A 62 1.52 13.15 -4.14
CA ALA A 62 1.20 14.05 -5.23
C ALA A 62 1.06 13.31 -6.58
N ALA A 63 0.45 13.99 -7.56
CA ALA A 63 0.37 13.50 -8.93
C ALA A 63 1.77 13.25 -9.50
N GLY A 64 1.90 12.18 -10.27
CA GLY A 64 3.18 11.78 -10.85
C GLY A 64 3.30 10.27 -11.01
N ILE A 65 4.41 9.85 -11.59
CA ILE A 65 4.78 8.44 -11.73
C ILE A 65 5.87 8.13 -10.71
N TYR A 66 5.62 7.13 -9.86
CA TYR A 66 6.52 6.66 -8.83
C TYR A 66 6.93 5.24 -9.14
N ARG A 67 8.23 4.98 -9.13
CA ARG A 67 8.82 3.64 -9.35
C ARG A 67 9.59 3.22 -8.11
N PRO A 68 9.52 1.94 -7.69
CA PRO A 68 10.33 1.46 -6.58
C PRO A 68 11.81 1.60 -6.89
N SER A 69 12.57 2.03 -5.90
CA SER A 69 14.02 2.26 -5.98
C SER A 69 14.85 1.17 -5.29
N ASN A 70 14.20 0.24 -4.58
CA ASN A 70 14.86 -0.93 -3.99
C ASN A 70 15.35 -1.89 -5.10
N PRO A 71 16.43 -2.67 -4.88
CA PRO A 71 17.04 -3.48 -5.94
C PRO A 71 16.21 -4.71 -6.34
N ALA A 72 16.43 -5.19 -7.57
CA ALA A 72 15.92 -6.46 -8.09
C ALA A 72 16.27 -7.65 -7.17
N PRO A 73 15.47 -8.73 -7.15
CA PRO A 73 14.24 -8.95 -7.92
C PRO A 73 12.99 -8.32 -7.26
N ASN A 74 13.17 -7.55 -6.19
CA ASN A 74 12.11 -7.14 -5.29
C ASN A 74 11.63 -5.71 -5.51
N HIS A 75 11.88 -5.09 -6.68
CA HIS A 75 11.37 -3.75 -7.03
C HIS A 75 9.89 -3.65 -6.59
N THR A 76 9.57 -3.02 -5.46
CA THR A 76 8.22 -3.05 -4.88
C THR A 76 8.06 -1.96 -3.82
N PHE A 77 6.87 -1.37 -3.76
CA PHE A 77 6.47 -0.53 -2.65
C PHE A 77 6.02 -1.40 -1.47
N MET A 78 6.84 -1.49 -0.44
CA MET A 78 6.51 -2.23 0.79
C MET A 78 5.61 -1.38 1.68
N VAL A 79 4.38 -1.85 1.92
CA VAL A 79 3.39 -1.16 2.77
C VAL A 79 3.11 -2.03 3.99
N MET A 80 3.28 -1.47 5.18
CA MET A 80 2.91 -2.18 6.41
C MET A 80 1.41 -2.05 6.68
N SER A 81 0.80 -3.09 7.28
CA SER A 81 -0.56 -2.99 7.80
C SER A 81 -0.70 -1.78 8.73
N GLY A 82 -1.84 -1.09 8.65
CA GLY A 82 -2.10 0.10 9.46
C GLY A 82 -1.60 1.41 8.84
N VAL A 83 -0.80 1.34 7.76
CA VAL A 83 -0.45 2.52 6.96
C VAL A 83 -1.55 2.80 5.94
N GLU A 84 -1.95 4.06 5.84
CA GLU A 84 -2.91 4.54 4.85
C GLU A 84 -2.20 5.32 3.74
N LEU A 85 -2.33 4.86 2.50
CA LEU A 85 -1.71 5.46 1.33
C LEU A 85 -2.79 6.12 0.46
N TYR A 86 -2.61 7.42 0.18
CA TYR A 86 -3.55 8.25 -0.57
C TYR A 86 -2.87 8.94 -1.76
N GLY A 87 -3.35 8.67 -2.97
CA GLY A 87 -2.97 9.36 -4.21
C GLY A 87 -4.06 10.34 -4.65
N GLY A 88 -3.71 11.29 -5.51
CA GLY A 88 -4.67 12.29 -6.00
C GLY A 88 -4.42 13.74 -5.57
N PHE A 89 -3.23 14.06 -5.08
CA PHE A 89 -2.91 15.41 -4.61
C PHE A 89 -2.18 16.23 -5.68
N ALA A 90 -2.49 17.51 -5.79
CA ALA A 90 -1.72 18.50 -6.54
C ALA A 90 -0.42 18.90 -5.80
N GLY A 91 -0.37 18.65 -4.49
CA GLY A 91 0.78 18.97 -3.64
C GLY A 91 0.65 20.33 -2.95
N THR A 92 -0.59 20.76 -2.69
CA THR A 92 -0.91 22.04 -2.02
C THR A 92 -2.01 21.92 -0.97
N GLU A 93 -2.67 20.76 -0.92
CA GLU A 93 -3.85 20.50 -0.09
C GLU A 93 -3.51 20.51 1.40
N ALA A 94 -4.39 21.08 2.21
CA ALA A 94 -4.32 21.08 3.66
C ALA A 94 -5.14 19.94 4.30
N ALA A 95 -6.05 19.32 3.54
CA ALA A 95 -6.94 18.26 4.01
C ALA A 95 -7.11 17.13 2.98
N LEU A 96 -7.33 15.90 3.47
CA LEU A 96 -7.54 14.71 2.62
C LEU A 96 -8.74 14.87 1.67
N SER A 97 -9.77 15.62 2.10
CA SER A 97 -10.98 15.88 1.32
C SER A 97 -10.78 16.85 0.15
N GLU A 98 -9.64 17.55 0.08
CA GLU A 98 -9.32 18.48 -1.00
C GLU A 98 -8.69 17.78 -2.21
N ARG A 99 -8.27 16.51 -2.06
CA ARG A 99 -7.67 15.76 -3.17
C ARG A 99 -8.68 15.55 -4.30
N ASP A 100 -8.17 15.51 -5.52
CA ASP A 100 -8.90 15.11 -6.71
C ASP A 100 -8.14 13.98 -7.40
N TYR A 101 -8.47 12.73 -7.04
CA TYR A 101 -7.79 11.55 -7.57
C TYR A 101 -8.07 11.26 -9.04
N ALA A 102 -9.09 11.90 -9.62
CA ALA A 102 -9.35 11.81 -11.05
C ALA A 102 -8.46 12.79 -11.83
N ALA A 103 -8.34 14.04 -11.36
CA ALA A 103 -7.55 15.07 -12.03
C ALA A 103 -6.04 14.96 -11.75
N ASN A 104 -5.65 14.61 -10.53
CA ASN A 104 -4.27 14.57 -10.07
C ASN A 104 -3.75 13.13 -10.06
N THR A 105 -3.67 12.49 -11.23
CA THR A 105 -3.34 11.06 -11.32
C THR A 105 -1.99 10.73 -10.68
N THR A 106 -2.02 9.82 -9.70
CA THR A 106 -0.82 9.24 -9.08
C THR A 106 -0.63 7.80 -9.56
N ILE A 107 0.49 7.51 -10.22
CA ILE A 107 0.79 6.23 -10.85
C ILE A 107 1.89 5.51 -10.06
N LEU A 108 1.60 4.29 -9.61
CA LEU A 108 2.56 3.35 -9.05
C LEU A 108 3.04 2.40 -10.15
N SER A 109 4.27 2.68 -10.59
CA SER A 109 5.07 2.09 -11.65
C SER A 109 5.83 0.80 -11.29
N GLY A 110 5.38 -0.38 -11.72
CA GLY A 110 6.23 -1.58 -11.71
C GLY A 110 7.31 -1.59 -12.80
N ASP A 111 7.21 -0.73 -13.82
CA ASP A 111 8.13 -0.61 -14.95
C ASP A 111 9.29 0.31 -14.58
N VAL A 112 10.38 -0.27 -14.07
CA VAL A 112 11.49 0.48 -13.49
C VAL A 112 12.25 1.25 -14.56
N SER A 113 12.43 0.66 -15.75
CA SER A 113 13.15 1.27 -16.87
C SER A 113 12.28 2.19 -17.73
N GLY A 114 10.95 2.13 -17.57
CA GLY A 114 10.02 2.95 -18.35
C GLY A 114 9.94 2.53 -19.82
N ASN A 115 10.12 1.24 -20.11
CA ASN A 115 10.25 0.70 -21.46
C ASN A 115 9.21 -0.39 -21.79
N ASP A 116 8.20 -0.60 -20.95
CA ASP A 116 7.10 -1.51 -21.24
C ASP A 116 6.29 -1.04 -22.47
N ILE A 117 5.78 -2.01 -23.23
CA ILE A 117 4.85 -1.77 -24.34
C ILE A 117 3.45 -2.14 -23.86
N THR A 118 2.50 -1.21 -23.93
CA THR A 118 1.10 -1.44 -23.51
C THR A 118 0.50 -2.68 -24.18
N GLY A 119 -0.11 -3.56 -23.38
CA GLY A 119 -0.68 -4.84 -23.84
C GLY A 119 0.34 -5.94 -24.19
N ASP A 120 1.64 -5.68 -24.13
CA ASP A 120 2.69 -6.70 -24.28
C ASP A 120 3.18 -7.16 -22.91
N PHE A 121 2.96 -8.44 -22.61
CA PHE A 121 3.38 -9.06 -21.36
C PHE A 121 4.62 -9.93 -21.49
N THR A 122 5.40 -9.73 -22.57
CA THR A 122 6.56 -10.56 -22.91
C THR A 122 7.84 -9.76 -23.10
N SER A 123 7.79 -8.64 -23.81
CA SER A 123 8.96 -7.79 -24.07
C SER A 123 9.20 -6.82 -22.92
N ASN A 124 10.48 -6.54 -22.62
CA ASN A 124 10.91 -5.52 -21.64
C ASN A 124 10.38 -5.71 -20.21
N ARG A 125 9.99 -6.93 -19.80
CA ARG A 125 9.38 -7.17 -18.47
C ARG A 125 10.36 -7.59 -17.38
N THR A 126 11.67 -7.64 -17.65
CA THR A 126 12.66 -8.29 -16.78
C THR A 126 13.08 -7.45 -15.59
N ASP A 127 13.02 -6.13 -15.72
CA ASP A 127 13.30 -5.18 -14.65
C ASP A 127 12.07 -4.87 -13.79
N ASN A 128 10.90 -5.36 -14.21
CA ASN A 128 9.68 -5.01 -13.53
C ASN A 128 9.52 -5.63 -12.15
N SER A 129 8.82 -4.88 -11.32
CA SER A 129 8.25 -5.35 -10.06
C SER A 129 7.45 -6.63 -10.25
N LEU A 130 7.75 -7.67 -9.46
CA LEU A 130 6.87 -8.84 -9.37
C LEU A 130 5.49 -8.45 -8.82
N HIS A 131 5.50 -7.56 -7.84
CA HIS A 131 4.34 -6.94 -7.22
C HIS A 131 4.62 -5.44 -7.16
N VAL A 132 3.78 -4.59 -7.76
CA VAL A 132 3.97 -3.14 -7.64
C VAL A 132 3.92 -2.72 -6.17
N LEU A 133 2.98 -3.28 -5.41
CA LEU A 133 2.90 -3.15 -3.96
C LEU A 133 2.95 -4.53 -3.28
N LEU A 134 3.69 -4.59 -2.18
CA LEU A 134 3.66 -5.68 -1.23
C LEU A 134 3.12 -5.17 0.11
N VAL A 135 1.91 -5.56 0.45
CA VAL A 135 1.28 -5.20 1.73
C VAL A 135 1.56 -6.30 2.75
N GLN A 136 2.39 -6.00 3.76
CA GLN A 136 2.82 -6.95 4.77
C GLN A 136 2.05 -6.79 6.08
N ASN A 137 1.69 -7.93 6.67
CA ASN A 137 1.09 -7.97 8.00
C ASN A 137 2.14 -7.64 9.07
N GLY A 138 2.01 -6.46 9.70
CA GLY A 138 2.73 -6.07 10.91
C GLY A 138 1.94 -6.35 12.19
N ASP A 139 0.61 -6.25 12.14
CA ASP A 139 -0.34 -6.63 13.19
C ASP A 139 -1.62 -7.20 12.55
N PRO A 140 -2.12 -8.38 12.97
CA PRO A 140 -3.29 -9.02 12.37
C PRO A 140 -4.60 -8.20 12.48
N ASN A 141 -4.66 -7.22 13.38
CA ASN A 141 -5.82 -6.35 13.57
C ASN A 141 -5.73 -5.08 12.71
N ASP A 142 -4.56 -4.79 12.15
CA ASP A 142 -4.34 -3.60 11.36
C ASP A 142 -4.72 -3.81 9.89
N ARG A 143 -5.11 -2.71 9.26
CA ARG A 143 -5.57 -2.68 7.87
C ARG A 143 -4.82 -1.61 7.12
N ALA A 144 -4.21 -1.99 6.00
CA ALA A 144 -3.68 -1.01 5.07
C ALA A 144 -4.82 -0.42 4.20
N ILE A 145 -4.72 0.86 3.86
CA ILE A 145 -5.61 1.52 2.90
C ILE A 145 -4.79 1.94 1.69
N ILE A 146 -5.25 1.59 0.50
CA ILE A 146 -4.67 2.06 -0.77
C ILE A 146 -5.78 2.74 -1.55
N ASP A 147 -5.65 4.06 -1.75
CA ASP A 147 -6.75 4.88 -2.26
C ASP A 147 -6.30 5.91 -3.31
N GLY A 148 -6.94 5.89 -4.48
CA GLY A 148 -6.72 6.91 -5.52
C GLY A 148 -5.49 6.72 -6.39
N PHE A 149 -5.07 5.47 -6.61
CA PHE A 149 -3.88 5.17 -7.42
C PHE A 149 -4.22 4.50 -8.74
N ARG A 150 -3.41 4.80 -9.75
CA ARG A 150 -3.22 3.90 -10.89
C ARG A 150 -2.06 2.96 -10.59
N VAL A 151 -2.28 1.66 -10.60
CA VAL A 151 -1.26 0.63 -10.33
C VAL A 151 -0.99 -0.14 -11.63
N GLN A 152 0.25 -0.12 -12.11
CA GLN A 152 0.56 -0.70 -13.43
C GLN A 152 1.95 -1.33 -13.54
N GLY A 153 2.11 -2.19 -14.55
CA GLY A 153 3.41 -2.75 -14.93
C GLY A 153 3.91 -3.87 -14.02
N GLY A 154 3.10 -4.37 -13.09
CA GLY A 154 3.45 -5.56 -12.32
C GLY A 154 3.66 -6.79 -13.20
N ASN A 155 4.67 -7.60 -12.91
CA ASN A 155 5.01 -8.80 -13.68
C ASN A 155 5.40 -9.97 -12.78
N THR A 156 4.42 -10.70 -12.26
CA THR A 156 4.75 -11.88 -11.44
C THR A 156 5.50 -12.92 -12.28
N SER A 157 6.39 -13.69 -11.65
CA SER A 157 6.99 -14.85 -12.34
C SER A 157 5.91 -15.80 -12.86
N ASN A 158 6.16 -16.42 -14.02
CA ASN A 158 5.30 -17.45 -14.59
C ASN A 158 5.85 -18.88 -14.32
N THR A 159 6.93 -19.02 -13.56
CA THR A 159 7.53 -20.33 -13.22
C THR A 159 6.65 -21.08 -12.24
N THR A 160 6.51 -22.40 -12.43
CA THR A 160 5.75 -23.32 -11.57
C THR A 160 6.62 -24.03 -10.52
N SER A 161 7.91 -23.71 -10.44
CA SER A 161 8.86 -24.34 -9.51
C SER A 161 9.08 -23.53 -8.23
N ASP A 162 8.48 -22.35 -8.13
CA ASP A 162 8.60 -21.49 -6.95
C ASP A 162 7.57 -21.94 -5.90
N PRO A 163 7.97 -22.35 -4.67
CA PRO A 163 7.03 -22.81 -3.64
C PRO A 163 5.91 -21.79 -3.33
N ASP A 164 6.12 -20.51 -3.63
CA ASP A 164 5.16 -19.43 -3.44
C ASP A 164 4.24 -19.19 -4.66
N LEU A 165 4.04 -20.17 -5.55
CA LEU A 165 3.16 -20.05 -6.73
C LEU A 165 1.79 -19.43 -6.44
N ASN A 166 1.27 -19.61 -5.23
CA ASN A 166 -0.04 -19.14 -4.79
C ASN A 166 -0.04 -17.70 -4.25
N LEU A 167 1.13 -17.06 -4.09
CA LEU A 167 1.29 -15.74 -3.48
C LEU A 167 1.63 -14.66 -4.52
N ARG A 168 0.78 -14.45 -5.53
CA ARG A 168 1.17 -13.59 -6.66
C ARG A 168 0.06 -12.69 -7.18
N GLY A 169 0.18 -11.40 -6.89
CA GLY A 169 -0.62 -10.32 -7.48
C GLY A 169 0.28 -9.34 -8.22
N GLY A 170 0.14 -9.17 -9.54
CA GLY A 170 1.02 -8.28 -10.31
C GLY A 170 0.97 -6.85 -9.79
N GLY A 171 -0.24 -6.34 -9.53
CA GLY A 171 -0.43 -5.05 -8.88
C GLY A 171 -0.13 -5.10 -7.38
N ILE A 172 -0.91 -5.85 -6.61
CA ILE A 172 -0.81 -5.95 -5.16
C ILE A 172 -0.74 -7.42 -4.74
N LEU A 173 0.32 -7.76 -4.01
CA LEU A 173 0.31 -8.92 -3.12
C LEU A 173 0.05 -8.44 -1.69
N THR A 174 -0.92 -9.04 -0.99
CA THR A 174 -1.15 -8.74 0.43
C THR A 174 -1.12 -9.99 1.29
N THR A 175 -0.57 -9.85 2.49
CA THR A 175 -0.63 -10.83 3.59
C THR A 175 -1.43 -10.32 4.79
N ALA A 176 -2.01 -9.12 4.68
CA ALA A 176 -2.71 -8.39 5.74
C ALA A 176 -4.16 -8.07 5.34
N GLN A 177 -4.91 -7.45 6.26
CA GLN A 177 -6.18 -6.83 5.89
C GLN A 177 -5.92 -5.62 4.99
N LEU A 178 -6.76 -5.44 3.97
CA LEU A 178 -6.56 -4.43 2.95
C LEU A 178 -7.90 -3.82 2.54
N THR A 179 -7.93 -2.49 2.44
CA THR A 179 -8.94 -1.76 1.69
C THR A 179 -8.28 -1.13 0.47
N VAL A 180 -8.77 -1.46 -0.72
CA VAL A 180 -8.39 -0.80 -1.96
C VAL A 180 -9.60 -0.05 -2.48
N ARG A 181 -9.47 1.26 -2.70
CA ARG A 181 -10.58 2.03 -3.26
C ARG A 181 -10.17 3.12 -4.24
N ASN A 182 -11.06 3.46 -5.18
CA ASN A 182 -10.81 4.48 -6.20
C ASN A 182 -9.51 4.22 -7.00
N CYS A 183 -9.13 2.96 -7.17
CA CYS A 183 -7.88 2.59 -7.84
C CYS A 183 -8.15 2.03 -9.24
N THR A 184 -7.23 2.28 -10.16
CA THR A 184 -7.24 1.66 -11.49
C THR A 184 -6.04 0.74 -11.64
N PHE A 185 -6.26 -0.52 -11.97
CA PHE A 185 -5.22 -1.50 -12.25
C PHE A 185 -5.11 -1.70 -13.76
N VAL A 186 -3.94 -1.43 -14.33
CA VAL A 186 -3.70 -1.56 -15.79
C VAL A 186 -2.39 -2.23 -16.11
N ASP A 187 -2.37 -3.03 -17.19
CA ASP A 187 -1.15 -3.67 -17.72
C ASP A 187 -0.37 -4.45 -16.64
N ASN A 188 -1.08 -5.08 -15.70
CA ASN A 188 -0.48 -5.98 -14.74
C ASN A 188 -0.60 -7.42 -15.22
N PHE A 189 0.51 -8.15 -15.08
CA PHE A 189 0.61 -9.58 -15.33
C PHE A 189 0.70 -10.34 -14.01
N GLY A 190 -0.12 -11.38 -13.88
CA GLY A 190 -0.12 -12.22 -12.71
C GLY A 190 -0.57 -13.64 -12.99
N ARG A 191 0.20 -14.65 -12.58
CA ARG A 191 -0.19 -16.05 -12.79
C ARG A 191 -1.51 -16.39 -12.08
N ASN A 192 -1.61 -16.08 -10.79
CA ASN A 192 -2.77 -16.41 -9.95
C ASN A 192 -3.66 -15.20 -9.61
N GLY A 193 -3.15 -13.97 -9.65
CA GLY A 193 -3.95 -12.75 -9.72
C GLY A 193 -3.26 -11.70 -10.57
N GLY A 194 -3.83 -11.34 -11.72
CA GLY A 194 -3.27 -10.31 -12.60
C GLY A 194 -3.02 -9.00 -11.87
N CYS A 195 -3.94 -8.63 -10.96
CA CYS A 195 -3.84 -7.41 -10.17
C CYS A 195 -3.65 -7.69 -8.69
N ILE A 196 -4.66 -8.19 -7.98
CA ILE A 196 -4.65 -8.31 -6.51
C ILE A 196 -4.65 -9.79 -6.12
N SER A 197 -3.74 -10.18 -5.22
CA SER A 197 -3.71 -11.50 -4.61
C SER A 197 -3.69 -11.41 -3.09
N ALA A 198 -4.64 -12.09 -2.44
CA ALA A 198 -4.77 -12.20 -0.98
C ALA A 198 -4.91 -13.69 -0.59
N PRO A 199 -3.79 -14.41 -0.46
CA PRO A 199 -3.79 -15.88 -0.46
C PRO A 199 -3.77 -16.52 0.93
N GLN A 200 -3.61 -15.73 1.99
CA GLN A 200 -3.47 -16.21 3.38
C GLN A 200 -4.71 -15.89 4.21
N ALA A 201 -5.03 -16.75 5.19
CA ALA A 201 -6.18 -16.53 6.07
C ALA A 201 -6.11 -15.22 6.88
N SER A 202 -4.91 -14.69 7.13
CA SER A 202 -4.69 -13.37 7.74
C SER A 202 -5.23 -12.22 6.89
N CYS A 203 -5.48 -12.44 5.60
CA CYS A 203 -6.05 -11.47 4.68
C CYS A 203 -7.57 -11.30 4.84
N SER A 204 -8.15 -11.72 5.97
CA SER A 204 -9.61 -11.65 6.15
C SER A 204 -10.14 -10.21 6.00
N GLY A 205 -11.32 -10.06 5.39
CA GLY A 205 -11.97 -8.77 5.25
C GLY A 205 -11.36 -7.83 4.21
N ILE A 206 -10.79 -8.34 3.11
CA ILE A 206 -10.41 -7.51 1.96
C ILE A 206 -11.64 -6.73 1.46
N MET A 207 -11.48 -5.42 1.32
CA MET A 207 -12.48 -4.53 0.71
C MET A 207 -11.91 -3.95 -0.58
N ILE A 208 -12.66 -4.10 -1.68
CA ILE A 208 -12.32 -3.51 -2.97
C ILE A 208 -13.54 -2.71 -3.41
N ASP A 209 -13.38 -1.39 -3.54
CA ASP A 209 -14.49 -0.46 -3.72
C ASP A 209 -14.16 0.58 -4.80
N HIS A 210 -15.06 0.83 -5.75
CA HIS A 210 -14.82 1.79 -6.84
C HIS A 210 -13.48 1.59 -7.59
N CYS A 211 -13.06 0.34 -7.79
CA CYS A 211 -11.85 0.02 -8.53
C CYS A 211 -12.14 -0.41 -9.97
N VAL A 212 -11.23 -0.08 -10.88
CA VAL A 212 -11.26 -0.48 -12.30
C VAL A 212 -10.09 -1.42 -12.59
N PHE A 213 -10.36 -2.50 -13.32
CA PHE A 213 -9.35 -3.46 -13.77
C PHE A 213 -9.40 -3.54 -15.30
N GLU A 214 -8.40 -2.98 -15.99
CA GLU A 214 -8.38 -2.83 -17.44
C GLU A 214 -7.08 -3.37 -18.03
N GLY A 215 -7.15 -4.13 -19.13
CA GLY A 215 -5.95 -4.55 -19.86
C GLY A 215 -4.96 -5.36 -19.02
N ASN A 216 -5.42 -6.14 -18.03
CA ASN A 216 -4.56 -7.00 -17.21
C ASN A 216 -4.59 -8.44 -17.75
N TYR A 217 -3.54 -9.21 -17.49
CA TYR A 217 -3.42 -10.58 -17.98
C TYR A 217 -3.08 -11.57 -16.86
N GLY A 218 -3.75 -12.72 -16.86
CA GLY A 218 -3.44 -13.81 -15.95
C GLY A 218 -3.59 -15.18 -16.60
N THR A 219 -2.73 -16.11 -16.19
CA THR A 219 -2.54 -17.40 -16.90
C THR A 219 -3.17 -18.60 -16.24
N SER A 220 -3.54 -18.53 -14.95
CA SER A 220 -4.00 -19.71 -14.19
C SER A 220 -5.34 -19.52 -13.47
N GLN A 221 -5.61 -18.35 -12.87
CA GLN A 221 -6.83 -18.15 -12.07
C GLN A 221 -7.63 -16.90 -12.45
N SER A 222 -7.06 -15.71 -12.29
CA SER A 222 -7.77 -14.45 -12.54
C SER A 222 -6.82 -13.38 -13.07
N ALA A 223 -7.27 -12.58 -14.03
CA ALA A 223 -6.56 -11.37 -14.48
C ALA A 223 -6.82 -10.15 -13.57
N GLY A 224 -7.85 -10.21 -12.72
CA GLY A 224 -8.21 -9.14 -11.79
C GLY A 224 -7.80 -9.49 -10.36
N VAL A 225 -8.73 -10.07 -9.60
CA VAL A 225 -8.57 -10.34 -8.17
C VAL A 225 -8.58 -11.85 -7.91
N HIS A 226 -7.68 -12.30 -7.02
CA HIS A 226 -7.68 -13.64 -6.43
C HIS A 226 -7.65 -13.57 -4.91
N LEU A 227 -8.70 -14.11 -4.27
CA LEU A 227 -8.83 -14.22 -2.82
C LEU A 227 -8.94 -15.72 -2.47
N ARG A 228 -8.25 -16.18 -1.43
CA ARG A 228 -8.41 -17.53 -0.87
C ARG A 228 -8.91 -17.51 0.56
#